data_AF-V5GKM7-F1
#
_entry.id   AF-V5GKM7-F1
#
_cell.length_a   1.000
_cell.length_b   1.000
_cell.length_c   1.000
_cell.angle_alpha   90.00
_cell.angle_beta   90.00
_cell.angle_gamma   90.00
#
_symmetry.space_group_name_H-M   'P 1'
#
loop_
_entity.id
_entity.type
_entity.pdbx_description
1 polymer ?
#
loop_
_entity_poly.entity_id
_entity_poly.type
_entity_poly.pdbx_seq_one_letter_code
_entity_poly.pdbx_strand_id
1 'polypeptide(L)'
;LGKRHIFLSEGIRQHLEKLRSDTRQKAATLIQSTWRGWHCRYRWTTLRREKEIKNATQPPTSRTGLGGARPRPQPIAGTPPPDPIEKCDAKIIQQTCNLFGLDLERPPPVPPSRSYTVTGNTKLGYPQTRVMKMSYPEDNNGDGPVL
;
A
#
# COMPACT_ATOMS: atom_id res chain seq x y z
N LEU A 1 -39.49 -19.91 40.35
CA LEU A 1 -39.75 -19.13 39.11
C LEU A 1 -41.16 -18.55 39.17
N GLY A 2 -41.38 -17.33 38.68
CA GLY A 2 -42.73 -16.76 38.61
C GLY A 2 -43.55 -17.44 37.50
N LYS A 3 -44.88 -17.47 37.65
CA LYS A 3 -45.80 -18.10 36.66
C LYS A 3 -45.83 -17.37 35.30
N ARG A 4 -45.40 -16.10 35.24
CA ARG A 4 -45.40 -15.25 34.04
C ARG A 4 -44.06 -14.60 33.75
N HIS A 5 -43.27 -14.30 34.78
CA HIS A 5 -42.00 -13.58 34.64
C HIS A 5 -40.86 -14.31 35.34
N ILE A 6 -39.68 -14.22 34.74
CA ILE A 6 -38.42 -14.67 35.32
C ILE A 6 -37.80 -13.48 36.05
N PHE A 7 -37.63 -13.62 37.37
CA PHE A 7 -36.95 -12.62 38.18
C PHE A 7 -35.48 -12.96 38.23
N LEU A 8 -34.66 -12.00 37.80
CA LEU A 8 -33.21 -12.12 37.76
C LEU A 8 -32.61 -11.08 38.69
N SER A 9 -31.54 -11.47 39.41
CA SER A 9 -30.75 -10.51 40.15
C SER A 9 -30.17 -9.44 39.22
N GLU A 10 -29.87 -8.26 39.75
CA GLU A 10 -29.26 -7.17 38.99
C GLU A 10 -27.99 -7.64 38.25
N GLY A 11 -27.13 -8.40 38.93
CA GLY A 11 -25.90 -8.94 38.33
C GLY A 11 -26.16 -9.86 37.12
N ILE A 12 -27.18 -10.73 37.19
CA ILE A 12 -27.51 -11.61 36.05
C ILE A 12 -28.08 -10.80 34.88
N ARG A 13 -28.90 -9.77 35.16
CA ARG A 13 -29.43 -8.88 34.10
C ARG A 13 -28.30 -8.15 33.36
N GLN A 14 -27.34 -7.60 34.10
CA GLN A 14 -26.18 -6.92 33.51
C GLN A 14 -25.31 -7.89 32.69
N HIS A 15 -25.08 -9.10 33.20
CA HIS A 15 -24.34 -10.12 32.48
C HIS A 15 -25.01 -10.50 31.15
N LEU A 16 -26.33 -10.69 31.15
CA LEU A 16 -27.09 -11.00 29.94
C LEU A 16 -27.06 -9.85 28.93
N GLU A 17 -27.15 -8.59 29.37
CA GLU A 17 -27.05 -7.45 28.45
C GLU A 17 -25.64 -7.31 27.86
N LYS A 18 -24.60 -7.58 28.65
CA LYS A 18 -23.23 -7.66 28.15
C LYS A 18 -23.09 -8.74 27.08
N LEU A 19 -23.54 -9.97 27.37
CA LEU A 19 -23.51 -11.08 26.41
C LEU A 19 -24.28 -10.74 25.12
N ARG A 20 -25.42 -10.06 25.24
CA ARG A 20 -26.23 -9.62 24.11
C ARG A 20 -25.47 -8.60 23.25
N SER A 21 -24.82 -7.61 23.85
CA SER A 21 -23.95 -6.65 23.14
C SER A 21 -22.78 -7.34 22.45
N ASP A 22 -22.09 -8.24 23.14
CA ASP A 22 -20.93 -8.97 22.59
C ASP A 22 -21.35 -9.85 21.39
N THR A 23 -22.50 -10.51 21.49
CA THR A 23 -23.05 -11.33 20.41
C THR A 23 -23.37 -10.48 19.18
N ARG A 24 -23.98 -9.30 19.38
CA ARG A 24 -24.27 -8.36 18.30
C ARG A 24 -23.00 -7.85 17.64
N GLN A 25 -22.00 -7.51 18.44
CA GLN A 25 -20.71 -7.03 17.93
C GLN A 25 -20.00 -8.09 17.10
N LYS A 26 -19.94 -9.33 17.58
CA LYS A 26 -19.37 -10.46 16.83
C LYS A 26 -20.07 -10.68 15.49
N ALA A 27 -21.40 -10.66 15.50
CA ALA A 27 -22.18 -10.78 14.28
C ALA A 27 -21.90 -9.61 13.31
N ALA A 28 -21.85 -8.37 13.81
CA ALA A 28 -21.53 -7.19 13.02
C ALA A 28 -20.15 -7.30 12.36
N THR A 29 -19.12 -7.67 13.12
CA THR A 29 -17.75 -7.88 12.61
C THR A 29 -17.73 -8.93 11.51
N LEU A 30 -18.44 -10.06 11.67
CA LEU A 30 -18.50 -11.12 10.66
C LEU A 30 -19.16 -10.66 9.36
N ILE A 31 -20.27 -9.93 9.46
CA ILE A 31 -20.96 -9.35 8.29
C ILE A 31 -20.03 -8.36 7.58
N GLN A 32 -19.42 -7.46 8.35
CA GLN A 32 -18.53 -6.42 7.82
C GLN A 32 -17.29 -7.02 7.15
N SER A 33 -16.61 -7.97 7.78
CA SER A 33 -15.41 -8.61 7.22
C SER A 33 -15.74 -9.39 5.94
N THR A 34 -16.87 -10.08 5.91
CA THR A 34 -17.38 -10.79 4.72
C THR A 34 -17.63 -9.82 3.57
N TRP A 35 -18.35 -8.73 3.83
CA TRP A 35 -18.64 -7.71 2.82
C TRP A 35 -17.37 -7.02 2.31
N ARG A 36 -16.49 -6.57 3.21
CA ARG A 36 -15.21 -5.93 2.85
C ARG A 36 -14.37 -6.86 1.98
N GLY A 37 -14.28 -8.15 2.36
CA GLY A 37 -13.59 -9.16 1.58
C GLY A 37 -14.20 -9.38 0.19
N TRP A 38 -15.52 -9.50 0.10
CA TRP A 38 -16.22 -9.61 -1.19
C TRP A 38 -16.00 -8.37 -2.07
N HIS A 39 -16.15 -7.17 -1.51
CA HIS A 39 -16.00 -5.91 -2.23
C HIS A 39 -14.56 -5.72 -2.77
N CYS A 40 -13.55 -6.08 -1.97
CA CYS A 40 -12.16 -6.10 -2.42
C CYS A 40 -11.95 -7.05 -3.61
N ARG A 41 -12.51 -8.26 -3.55
CA ARG A 41 -12.41 -9.24 -4.66
C ARG A 41 -13.17 -8.78 -5.89
N TYR A 42 -14.36 -8.19 -5.73
CA TYR A 42 -15.14 -7.63 -6.82
C TYR A 42 -14.39 -6.52 -7.57
N ARG A 43 -13.73 -5.61 -6.83
CA ARG A 43 -12.85 -4.61 -7.46
C ARG A 43 -11.58 -5.21 -8.07
N TRP A 44 -11.09 -6.33 -7.55
CA TRP A 44 -9.91 -7.01 -8.11
C TRP A 44 -10.22 -7.75 -9.41
N THR A 45 -11.39 -8.39 -9.53
CA THR A 45 -11.80 -9.05 -10.79
C THR A 45 -12.00 -8.03 -11.92
N THR A 46 -12.53 -6.84 -11.62
CA THR A 46 -12.64 -5.76 -12.62
C THR A 46 -11.27 -5.22 -13.02
N LEU A 47 -10.38 -4.93 -12.05
CA LEU A 47 -9.03 -4.46 -12.33
C LEU A 47 -8.16 -5.48 -13.09
N ARG A 48 -8.33 -6.78 -12.84
CA ARG A 48 -7.61 -7.84 -13.55
C ARG A 48 -8.04 -7.91 -15.02
N ARG A 49 -9.35 -7.83 -15.30
CA ARG A 49 -9.88 -7.82 -16.68
C ARG A 49 -9.37 -6.63 -17.48
N GLU A 50 -9.31 -5.44 -16.87
CA GLU A 50 -8.74 -4.26 -17.52
C GLU A 50 -7.24 -4.42 -17.85
N LYS A 51 -6.47 -5.08 -16.96
CA LYS A 51 -5.06 -5.39 -17.22
C LYS A 51 -4.87 -6.46 -18.31
N GLU A 52 -5.72 -7.49 -18.35
CA GLU A 52 -5.66 -8.53 -19.37
C GLU A 52 -5.99 -7.95 -20.76
N ILE A 53 -7.00 -7.08 -20.88
CA ILE A 53 -7.31 -6.37 -22.13
C ILE A 53 -6.12 -5.50 -22.57
N LYS A 54 -5.52 -4.71 -21.66
CA LYS A 54 -4.36 -3.87 -21.98
C LYS A 54 -3.13 -4.67 -22.41
N ASN A 55 -2.92 -5.86 -21.85
CA ASN A 55 -1.83 -6.74 -22.25
C ASN A 55 -2.09 -7.44 -23.60
N ALA A 56 -3.35 -7.72 -23.95
CA ALA A 56 -3.70 -8.35 -25.22
C ALA A 56 -3.63 -7.39 -26.43
N THR A 57 -3.75 -6.08 -26.22
CA THR A 57 -3.68 -5.07 -27.29
C THR A 57 -2.29 -4.47 -27.49
N GLN A 58 -1.26 -4.91 -26.75
CA GLN A 58 0.12 -4.48 -27.00
C GLN A 58 0.85 -5.44 -27.94
N PRO A 59 1.47 -4.95 -29.04
CA PRO A 59 2.30 -5.78 -29.90
C PRO A 59 3.54 -6.27 -29.15
N PRO A 60 4.15 -7.41 -29.55
CA PRO A 60 5.30 -7.98 -28.87
C PRO A 60 6.53 -7.11 -29.15
N THR A 61 6.78 -6.10 -28.31
CA THR A 61 8.05 -5.38 -28.33
C THR A 61 9.10 -6.21 -27.61
N SER A 62 10.18 -6.47 -28.36
CA SER A 62 11.38 -7.20 -27.97
C SER A 62 11.92 -6.72 -26.62
N ARG A 63 12.03 -7.65 -25.68
CA ARG A 63 12.55 -7.44 -24.34
C ARG A 63 14.07 -7.33 -24.37
N THR A 64 14.58 -6.12 -24.50
CA THR A 64 15.93 -5.76 -24.03
C THR A 64 15.80 -4.48 -23.22
N GLY A 65 15.74 -4.62 -21.89
CA GLY A 65 15.66 -3.49 -20.97
C GLY A 65 14.91 -3.83 -19.69
N LEU A 66 15.62 -4.32 -18.68
CA LEU A 66 15.11 -4.53 -17.32
C LEU A 66 14.82 -3.17 -16.66
N GLY A 67 13.55 -2.86 -16.43
CA GLY A 67 13.12 -1.71 -15.63
C GLY A 67 11.80 -1.12 -16.11
N GLY A 68 10.68 -1.66 -15.62
CA GLY A 68 9.34 -1.14 -15.92
C GLY A 68 9.19 0.30 -15.45
N ALA A 69 9.36 1.25 -16.36
CA ALA A 69 8.98 2.64 -16.15
C ALA A 69 7.46 2.69 -15.96
N ARG A 70 7.00 3.04 -14.75
CA ARG A 70 5.65 3.58 -14.61
C ARG A 70 5.53 4.76 -15.58
N PRO A 71 4.41 4.93 -16.32
CA PRO A 71 4.24 6.12 -17.14
C PRO A 71 4.43 7.33 -16.21
N ARG A 72 5.33 8.23 -16.61
CA ARG A 72 5.58 9.49 -15.90
C ARG A 72 4.22 10.13 -15.60
N PRO A 73 3.97 10.63 -14.37
CA PRO A 73 2.78 11.41 -14.10
C PRO A 73 2.60 12.45 -15.20
N GLN A 74 1.40 12.55 -15.77
CA GLN A 74 1.11 13.55 -16.79
C GLN A 74 1.50 14.93 -16.24
N PRO A 75 2.12 15.81 -17.04
CA PRO A 75 2.41 17.17 -16.62
C PRO A 75 1.15 17.81 -16.05
N ILE A 76 1.28 18.48 -14.90
CA ILE A 76 0.17 19.22 -14.30
C ILE A 76 -0.30 20.24 -15.34
N ALA A 77 -1.61 20.27 -15.60
CA ALA A 77 -2.20 21.27 -16.49
C ALA A 77 -1.78 22.67 -16.02
N GLY A 78 -0.95 23.36 -16.81
CA GLY A 78 -0.44 24.69 -16.49
C GLY A 78 1.08 24.86 -16.53
N THR A 79 1.87 23.79 -16.60
CA THR A 79 3.29 23.95 -16.99
C THR A 79 3.38 23.93 -18.52
N PRO A 80 3.65 25.06 -19.20
CA PRO A 80 3.87 25.04 -20.64
C PRO A 80 5.05 24.11 -20.95
N PRO A 81 4.99 23.34 -22.06
CA PRO A 81 6.14 22.58 -22.51
C PRO A 81 7.33 23.55 -22.65
N PRO A 82 8.53 23.20 -22.14
CA PRO A 82 9.69 24.07 -22.24
C PRO A 82 9.96 24.39 -23.70
N ASP A 83 10.17 25.66 -24.00
CA ASP A 83 10.37 26.13 -25.36
C ASP A 83 11.62 25.45 -25.95
N PRO A 84 11.63 25.04 -27.24
CA PRO A 84 12.79 24.38 -27.86
C PRO A 84 14.08 25.21 -27.84
N ILE A 85 13.95 26.51 -27.53
CA ILE A 85 15.02 27.51 -27.42
C ILE A 85 15.63 27.54 -26.00
N GLU A 86 14.92 27.08 -24.96
CA GLU A 86 15.45 26.93 -23.59
C GLU A 86 16.30 25.65 -23.43
N LYS A 87 17.13 25.34 -24.42
CA LYS A 87 18.18 24.34 -24.20
C LYS A 87 19.19 24.99 -23.27
N CYS A 88 19.41 24.40 -22.09
CA CYS A 88 20.48 24.81 -21.19
C CYS A 88 21.80 24.90 -21.98
N ASP A 89 22.49 26.04 -21.92
CA ASP A 89 23.72 26.28 -22.69
C ASP A 89 24.77 25.22 -22.32
N ALA A 90 25.29 24.51 -23.32
CA ALA A 90 26.28 23.47 -23.16
C ALA A 90 27.52 23.94 -22.36
N LYS A 91 27.90 25.22 -22.50
CA LYS A 91 29.02 25.80 -21.74
C LYS A 91 28.71 25.93 -20.26
N ILE A 92 27.49 26.35 -19.92
CA ILE A 92 27.03 26.46 -18.53
C ILE A 92 26.94 25.08 -17.89
N ILE A 93 26.43 24.09 -18.64
CA ILE A 93 26.37 22.70 -18.20
C ILE A 93 27.80 22.20 -17.89
N GLN A 94 28.76 22.40 -18.81
CA GLN A 94 30.13 21.94 -18.63
C GLN A 94 30.85 22.61 -17.46
N GLN A 95 30.68 23.93 -17.29
CA GLN A 95 31.24 24.66 -16.15
C GLN A 95 30.67 24.16 -14.82
N THR A 96 29.36 23.93 -14.76
CA THR A 96 28.67 23.41 -13.57
C THR A 96 29.16 22.00 -13.24
N CYS A 97 29.24 21.12 -14.24
CA CYS A 97 29.75 19.77 -14.08
C CYS A 97 31.20 19.76 -13.56
N ASN A 98 32.08 20.58 -14.14
CA ASN A 98 33.45 20.72 -13.65
C ASN A 98 33.52 21.24 -12.20
N LEU A 99 32.68 22.20 -11.83
CA LEU A 99 32.62 22.75 -10.48
C LEU A 99 32.22 21.70 -9.43
N PHE A 100 31.28 20.80 -9.78
CA PHE A 100 30.79 19.74 -8.90
C PHE A 100 31.55 18.41 -9.07
N GLY A 101 32.59 18.37 -9.90
CA GLY A 101 33.33 17.14 -10.21
C GLY A 101 32.47 16.05 -10.87
N LEU A 102 31.45 16.46 -11.61
CA LEU A 102 30.55 15.57 -12.36
C LEU A 102 31.09 15.40 -13.78
N ASP A 103 31.23 14.16 -14.22
CA ASP A 103 31.59 13.83 -15.60
C ASP A 103 30.32 13.67 -16.44
N LEU A 104 30.22 14.43 -17.54
CA LEU A 104 29.09 14.38 -18.48
C LEU A 104 29.11 13.12 -19.35
N GLU A 105 30.29 12.57 -19.63
CA GLU A 105 30.48 11.42 -20.51
C GLU A 105 30.45 10.10 -19.72
N ARG A 106 30.76 10.17 -18.42
CA ARG A 106 30.77 8.99 -17.55
C ARG A 106 29.73 9.16 -16.45
N PRO A 107 28.52 8.60 -16.64
CA PRO A 107 27.54 8.61 -15.56
C PRO A 107 28.14 7.94 -14.33
N PRO A 108 27.79 8.40 -13.11
CA PRO A 108 28.28 7.77 -11.89
C PRO A 108 27.93 6.28 -11.92
N PRO A 109 28.85 5.41 -11.45
CA PRO A 109 28.62 3.98 -11.47
C PRO A 109 27.31 3.67 -10.74
N VAL A 110 26.41 2.96 -11.42
CA VAL A 110 25.13 2.56 -10.84
C VAL A 110 25.46 1.78 -9.57
N PRO A 111 24.98 2.20 -8.39
CA PRO A 111 25.23 1.43 -7.18
C PRO A 111 24.74 0.00 -7.43
N PRO A 112 25.54 -1.04 -7.11
CA PRO A 112 25.10 -2.42 -7.26
C PRO A 112 23.78 -2.54 -6.53
N SER A 113 22.74 -2.96 -7.26
CA SER A 113 21.33 -2.87 -6.91
C SER A 113 21.15 -3.17 -5.42
N ARG A 114 21.07 -2.14 -4.57
CA ARG A 114 20.93 -2.38 -3.14
C ARG A 114 19.45 -2.60 -2.88
N SER A 115 19.01 -3.81 -3.12
CA SER A 115 17.63 -4.27 -2.94
C SER A 115 17.23 -4.36 -1.47
N TYR A 116 17.87 -3.63 -0.55
CA TYR A 116 17.50 -3.71 0.86
C TYR A 116 17.72 -2.43 1.66
N THR A 117 16.68 -2.06 2.40
CA THR A 117 16.77 -1.19 3.58
C THR A 117 17.22 -2.05 4.75
N VAL A 118 18.16 -1.56 5.55
CA VAL A 118 18.56 -2.21 6.80
C VAL A 118 17.86 -1.48 7.94
N THR A 119 17.01 -2.18 8.68
CA THR A 119 16.38 -1.67 9.90
C THR A 119 16.56 -2.73 10.99
N GLY A 120 17.21 -2.40 12.10
CA GLY A 120 17.49 -3.35 13.19
C GLY A 120 18.29 -4.59 12.73
N ASN A 121 19.42 -4.39 12.05
CA ASN A 121 20.30 -5.45 11.50
C ASN A 121 19.65 -6.42 10.49
N THR A 122 18.41 -6.19 10.07
CA THR A 122 17.71 -7.08 9.14
C THR A 122 17.63 -6.45 7.75
N LYS A 123 18.05 -7.19 6.71
CA LYS A 123 17.93 -6.76 5.30
C LYS A 123 16.49 -6.99 4.81
N LEU A 124 15.80 -5.94 4.36
CA LEU A 124 14.43 -6.02 3.84
C LEU A 124 14.39 -5.78 2.32
N GLY A 125 13.99 -6.80 1.55
CA GLY A 125 13.88 -6.78 0.08
C GLY A 125 12.87 -5.76 -0.48
N TYR A 126 13.14 -5.16 -1.65
CA TYR A 126 12.16 -4.38 -2.44
C TYR A 126 11.71 -5.13 -3.72
N PRO A 127 10.44 -5.03 -4.17
CA PRO A 127 9.32 -4.34 -3.51
C PRO A 127 8.94 -5.02 -2.20
N GLN A 128 8.80 -4.22 -1.15
CA GLN A 128 8.54 -4.74 0.18
C GLN A 128 7.09 -5.25 0.25
N THR A 129 6.90 -6.55 0.10
CA THR A 129 5.64 -7.20 0.44
C THR A 129 5.60 -7.36 1.96
N ARG A 130 4.97 -6.42 2.65
CA ARG A 130 4.66 -6.58 4.08
C ARG A 130 3.56 -7.63 4.22
N VAL A 131 3.94 -8.84 4.62
CA VAL A 131 2.99 -9.82 5.16
C VAL A 131 2.95 -9.60 6.67
N MET A 132 1.76 -9.34 7.21
CA MET A 132 1.58 -9.21 8.65
C MET A 132 1.87 -10.58 9.27
N LYS A 133 2.95 -10.70 10.05
CA LYS A 133 3.34 -11.97 10.69
C LYS A 133 2.38 -12.39 11.80
N MET A 134 1.64 -11.43 12.35
CA MET A 134 0.61 -11.66 13.34
C MET A 134 -0.74 -11.57 12.65
N SER A 135 -1.63 -12.51 12.97
CA SER A 135 -3.05 -12.34 12.73
C SER A 135 -3.49 -11.02 13.35
N TYR A 136 -4.37 -10.27 12.67
CA TYR A 136 -4.98 -9.08 13.27
C TYR A 136 -5.64 -9.51 14.59
N PRO A 137 -5.35 -8.85 15.73
CA PRO A 137 -5.96 -9.25 16.98
C PRO A 137 -7.46 -9.00 16.87
N GLU A 138 -8.24 -10.08 16.91
CA GLU A 138 -9.71 -10.02 16.93
C GLU A 138 -10.23 -9.55 18.30
N ASP A 139 -9.35 -9.50 19.30
CA ASP A 139 -9.68 -9.12 20.67
C ASP A 139 -9.12 -7.72 20.97
N ASN A 140 -9.95 -6.70 20.81
CA ASN A 140 -9.75 -5.40 21.47
C ASN A 140 -10.07 -5.54 22.96
N ASN A 141 -9.32 -6.37 23.68
CA ASN A 141 -9.31 -6.32 25.14
C ASN A 141 -8.28 -5.25 25.50
N GLY A 142 -8.78 -4.03 25.71
CA GLY A 142 -7.99 -2.86 26.06
C GLY A 142 -7.40 -2.99 27.46
N ASP A 143 -6.32 -3.75 27.59
CA ASP A 143 -5.40 -3.67 28.71
C ASP A 143 -3.98 -3.63 28.12
N GLY A 144 -3.61 -2.45 27.65
CA GLY A 144 -2.21 -2.10 27.42
C GLY A 144 -1.57 -1.73 28.76
N PRO A 145 -0.26 -1.98 28.95
CA PRO A 145 0.40 -1.69 30.21
C PRO A 145 0.38 -0.17 30.44
N VAL A 146 -0.04 0.22 31.64
CA VAL A 146 0.10 1.58 32.14
C VAL A 146 1.59 1.85 32.29
N LEU A 147 2.12 2.80 31.52
CA LEU A 147 3.39 3.49 31.79
C LEU A 147 3.08 4.81 32.46
#